data_AF-A0ABD3MD90-F1
#
_entry.id   AF-A0ABD3MD90-F1
#
_cell.length_a   1.000
_cell.length_b   1.000
_cell.length_c   1.000
_cell.angle_alpha   90.00
_cell.angle_beta   90.00
_cell.angle_gamma   90.00
#
_symmetry.space_group_name_H-M   'P 1'
#
loop_
_entity.id
_entity.type
_entity.pdbx_description
1 polymer ?
#
loop_
_entity_poly.entity_id
_entity_poly.type
_entity_poly.pdbx_seq_one_letter_code
_entity_poly.pdbx_strand_id
1 'polypeptide(L)'
;MLTKQLAFAVIGCLTTAVHRCDAQNVTYAVAVDAVTLKDVDTSIEDIVAIQNGYPFEVYADLVWDDETWLPDSNNTLSWKTSSNGVVQATGVVELVEHNPIPKQILVGEFSTPKTGEYIIEVTVSIDESSSSNERQYQSFSSGASFIPLIVIIFLAATTNMVELSLGFGIFVGCCMVAGSFTGGFRDMLAVYILQALANEDHGYVFLFILFMAGLVGIIEKSGGLSGITVALQSFVKSTRTAQATSFFAGLIIFFDDYSNTLVAGAAMRPLTDASVVSREKLAFIVDATSAPIASIAPISSWIGFEIGLIQAELDKIKALHPDSTIGNTSAFSVFLETIQYRYYCIFMLVFIPFLIIGGRDFGPMLVAERLTKVYGRTDGGPGKVKAVSGGEVVNHNAPSPDTPCKWYNMAVPIVMLIIYIFYLLVWTGKTNPDATGDETFVEIMSNADAYTALLWGTMAGALTAVAFYFMQDHKDGHIIWFNVNGYKQGATVHQS
;
A
#
# COMPACT_ATOMS: atom_id res chain seq x y z
N MET A 1 27.87 15.96 -0.45
CA MET A 1 29.33 15.70 -0.41
C MET A 1 29.53 14.59 0.61
N LEU A 2 30.11 13.42 0.35
CA LEU A 2 31.03 13.01 -0.71
C LEU A 2 31.17 11.49 -0.55
N THR A 3 30.68 10.68 -1.50
CA THR A 3 31.22 9.33 -1.81
C THR A 3 30.54 8.77 -3.07
N LYS A 4 30.64 9.52 -4.17
CA LYS A 4 30.80 8.94 -5.52
C LYS A 4 32.21 9.34 -5.95
N GLN A 5 33.17 8.44 -5.83
CA GLN A 5 34.45 8.51 -6.55
C GLN A 5 35.27 7.23 -6.34
N LEU A 6 35.47 6.51 -7.45
CA LEU A 6 36.58 5.63 -7.87
C LEU A 6 35.94 4.58 -8.79
N ALA A 7 36.09 4.61 -10.11
CA ALA A 7 37.33 4.86 -10.84
C ALA A 7 37.12 5.71 -12.11
N PHE A 8 38.09 6.60 -12.31
CA PHE A 8 38.29 7.51 -13.43
C PHE A 8 39.34 6.92 -14.39
N ALA A 9 39.37 7.50 -15.60
CA ALA A 9 40.51 7.67 -16.51
C ALA A 9 40.65 6.56 -17.59
N VAL A 10 40.84 6.85 -18.89
CA VAL A 10 41.30 8.02 -19.68
C VAL A 10 40.75 7.77 -21.13
N ILE A 11 40.26 8.67 -21.99
CA ILE A 11 40.83 9.84 -22.73
C ILE A 11 39.62 10.51 -23.41
N GLY A 12 39.25 11.77 -23.14
CA GLY A 12 39.77 13.00 -23.77
C GLY A 12 38.97 13.32 -25.05
N CYS A 13 38.04 14.28 -25.12
CA CYS A 13 38.17 15.75 -25.08
C CYS A 13 37.63 16.33 -26.42
N LEU A 14 36.62 17.20 -26.34
CA LEU A 14 36.30 18.32 -27.24
C LEU A 14 36.13 18.07 -28.76
N THR A 15 34.91 18.26 -29.27
CA THR A 15 34.55 19.41 -30.14
C THR A 15 33.05 19.46 -30.42
N THR A 16 32.45 20.63 -30.19
CA THR A 16 31.22 21.09 -30.83
C THR A 16 31.41 21.14 -32.33
N ALA A 17 30.58 20.41 -33.09
CA ALA A 17 30.42 20.60 -34.51
C ALA A 17 28.94 20.51 -34.87
N VAL A 18 28.33 21.68 -35.07
CA VAL A 18 27.11 21.80 -35.88
C VAL A 18 27.56 21.53 -37.32
N HIS A 19 27.25 20.35 -37.86
CA HIS A 19 27.34 20.10 -39.29
C HIS A 19 25.94 19.97 -39.88
N ARG A 20 25.60 20.97 -40.71
CA ARG A 20 24.51 20.91 -41.69
C ARG A 20 24.87 19.92 -42.79
N CYS A 21 23.85 19.18 -43.22
CA CYS A 21 23.69 18.32 -44.39
C CYS A 21 24.86 18.21 -45.38
N ASP A 22 25.32 16.97 -45.58
CA ASP A 22 25.49 16.39 -46.91
C ASP A 22 25.25 14.88 -46.80
N ALA A 23 24.48 14.34 -47.74
CA ALA A 23 24.06 12.94 -47.79
C ALA A 23 25.26 11.97 -47.75
N GLN A 24 25.38 11.18 -46.69
CA GLN A 24 26.27 10.01 -46.64
C GLN A 24 25.59 8.86 -45.88
N ASN A 25 25.41 7.75 -46.60
CA ASN A 25 24.96 6.42 -46.17
C ASN A 25 25.45 6.04 -44.76
N VAL A 26 24.63 6.30 -43.74
CA VAL A 26 24.73 5.58 -42.46
C VAL A 26 23.70 4.46 -42.54
N THR A 27 24.17 3.22 -42.48
CA THR A 27 23.31 2.03 -42.51
C THR A 27 23.26 1.45 -41.11
N TYR A 28 22.05 1.13 -40.64
CA TYR A 28 21.82 0.69 -39.27
C TYR A 28 21.57 -0.81 -39.23
N ALA A 29 22.15 -1.51 -38.25
CA ALA A 29 21.67 -2.85 -37.86
C ALA A 29 20.58 -2.69 -36.79
N VAL A 30 19.54 -3.51 -36.89
CA VAL A 30 18.42 -3.50 -35.93
C VAL A 30 18.34 -4.83 -35.20
N ALA A 31 18.17 -4.75 -33.88
CA ALA A 31 17.88 -5.89 -33.03
C ALA A 31 16.55 -5.67 -32.30
N VAL A 32 15.81 -6.75 -32.06
CA VAL A 32 14.64 -6.72 -31.19
C VAL A 32 15.12 -6.96 -29.76
N ASP A 33 15.04 -5.95 -28.91
CA ASP A 33 15.47 -6.01 -27.51
C ASP A 33 14.42 -6.71 -26.64
N ALA A 34 13.17 -6.29 -26.78
CA ALA A 34 12.06 -6.86 -26.04
C ALA A 34 10.78 -6.92 -26.89
N VAL A 35 9.94 -7.90 -26.55
CA VAL A 35 8.55 -7.99 -27.02
C VAL A 35 7.65 -7.61 -25.84
N THR A 36 6.85 -6.58 -26.04
CA THR A 36 5.91 -6.05 -25.05
C THR A 36 4.50 -6.11 -25.61
N LEU A 37 3.52 -6.27 -24.72
CA LEU A 37 2.12 -6.38 -25.10
C LEU A 37 1.36 -5.22 -24.49
N LYS A 38 0.41 -4.67 -25.24
CA LYS A 38 -0.48 -3.61 -24.79
C LYS A 38 -1.92 -4.03 -24.98
N ASP A 39 -2.74 -3.82 -23.97
CA ASP A 39 -4.17 -4.08 -24.06
C ASP A 39 -4.86 -3.00 -24.92
N VAL A 40 -5.63 -3.41 -25.93
CA VAL A 40 -6.26 -2.48 -26.89
C VAL A 40 -7.31 -1.60 -26.22
N ASP A 41 -8.12 -2.19 -25.33
CA ASP A 41 -9.28 -1.50 -24.75
C ASP A 41 -8.87 -0.54 -23.62
N THR A 42 -7.90 -0.95 -22.80
CA THR A 42 -7.47 -0.22 -21.59
C THR A 42 -6.19 0.58 -21.80
N SER A 43 -5.46 0.35 -22.90
CA SER A 43 -4.15 0.93 -23.18
C SER A 43 -3.08 0.62 -22.11
N ILE A 44 -3.30 -0.40 -21.27
CA ILE A 44 -2.33 -0.85 -20.27
C ILE A 44 -1.17 -1.54 -20.99
N GLU A 45 0.04 -1.05 -20.74
CA GLU A 45 1.29 -1.59 -21.30
C GLU A 45 1.87 -2.71 -20.43
N ASP A 46 2.80 -3.48 -21.00
CA ASP A 46 3.51 -4.58 -20.35
C ASP A 46 2.61 -5.68 -19.75
N ILE A 47 1.55 -6.08 -20.46
CA ILE A 47 0.72 -7.19 -19.99
C ILE A 47 1.53 -8.49 -19.95
N VAL A 48 1.56 -9.13 -18.78
CA VAL A 48 2.35 -10.35 -18.50
C VAL A 48 1.57 -11.64 -18.71
N ALA A 49 0.25 -11.56 -18.83
CA ALA A 49 -0.65 -12.68 -19.12
C ALA A 49 -1.79 -12.22 -20.02
N ILE A 50 -2.25 -13.09 -20.93
CA ILE A 50 -3.24 -12.78 -21.94
C ILE A 50 -4.63 -13.24 -21.48
N GLN A 51 -5.66 -12.45 -21.77
CA GLN A 51 -7.05 -12.83 -21.53
C GLN A 51 -7.69 -13.39 -22.80
N ASN A 52 -8.32 -14.57 -22.70
CA ASN A 52 -8.94 -15.23 -23.84
C ASN A 52 -10.01 -14.35 -24.51
N GLY A 53 -9.88 -14.17 -25.82
CA GLY A 53 -10.87 -13.48 -26.65
C GLY A 53 -10.80 -11.95 -26.58
N TYR A 54 -9.85 -11.38 -25.85
CA TYR A 54 -9.60 -9.95 -25.81
C TYR A 54 -8.44 -9.59 -26.76
N PRO A 55 -8.57 -8.52 -27.54
CA PRO A 55 -7.51 -8.08 -28.44
C PRO A 55 -6.38 -7.40 -27.67
N PHE A 56 -5.15 -7.67 -28.08
CA PHE A 56 -3.94 -7.03 -27.58
C PHE A 56 -3.00 -6.68 -28.74
N GLU A 57 -2.30 -5.57 -28.61
CA GLU A 57 -1.26 -5.12 -29.53
C GLU A 57 0.09 -5.70 -29.10
N VAL A 58 0.90 -6.14 -30.07
CA VAL A 58 2.29 -6.53 -29.83
C VAL A 58 3.18 -5.40 -30.29
N TYR A 59 4.08 -4.98 -29.40
CA TYR A 59 5.12 -4.00 -29.69
C TYR A 59 6.49 -4.69 -29.65
N ALA A 60 7.37 -4.21 -30.52
CA ALA A 60 8.77 -4.62 -30.53
C ALA A 60 9.65 -3.41 -30.22
N ASP A 61 10.42 -3.51 -29.14
CA ASP A 61 11.42 -2.52 -28.76
C ASP A 61 12.68 -2.78 -29.57
N LEU A 62 13.16 -1.75 -30.26
CA LEU A 62 14.24 -1.82 -31.23
C LEU A 62 15.50 -1.17 -30.65
N VAL A 63 16.61 -1.89 -30.72
CA VAL A 63 17.94 -1.36 -30.47
C VAL A 63 18.68 -1.28 -31.79
N TRP A 64 19.29 -0.13 -32.03
CA TRP A 64 19.99 0.20 -33.27
C TRP A 64 21.49 0.25 -33.00
N ASP A 65 22.27 -0.40 -33.85
CA ASP A 65 23.73 -0.36 -33.82
C ASP A 65 24.23 0.54 -34.97
N ASP A 66 25.17 1.43 -34.64
CA ASP A 66 25.63 2.52 -35.51
C ASP A 66 26.82 2.09 -36.42
N GLU A 67 27.27 0.83 -36.37
CA GLU A 67 28.58 0.45 -36.94
C GLU A 67 28.57 -0.45 -38.20
N THR A 68 27.42 -0.85 -38.76
CA THR A 68 27.40 -1.81 -39.89
C THR A 68 27.24 -1.15 -41.27
N TRP A 69 28.33 -1.07 -42.03
CA TRP A 69 28.30 -0.66 -43.44
C TRP A 69 27.71 -1.76 -44.34
N LEU A 70 26.56 -1.51 -44.97
CA LEU A 70 26.02 -2.35 -46.04
C LEU A 70 25.98 -1.55 -47.36
N PRO A 71 26.60 -2.03 -48.45
CA PRO A 71 26.82 -1.24 -49.67
C PRO A 71 25.56 -0.88 -50.48
N ASP A 72 24.43 -1.57 -50.27
CA ASP A 72 23.17 -1.38 -51.01
C ASP A 72 21.95 -1.52 -50.07
N SER A 73 21.73 -0.55 -49.18
CA SER A 73 20.56 -0.58 -48.28
C SER A 73 19.31 -0.01 -48.95
N ASN A 74 18.20 -0.74 -48.89
CA ASN A 74 16.90 -0.28 -49.37
C ASN A 74 16.19 0.62 -48.34
N ASN A 75 16.76 0.81 -47.13
CA ASN A 75 16.19 1.57 -46.02
C ASN A 75 14.75 1.14 -45.65
N THR A 76 14.39 -0.13 -45.89
CA THR A 76 13.08 -0.68 -45.56
C THR A 76 13.20 -1.64 -44.38
N LEU A 77 12.57 -1.27 -43.26
CA LEU A 77 12.41 -2.11 -42.09
C LEU A 77 11.20 -3.03 -42.31
N SER A 78 11.44 -4.33 -42.48
CA SER A 78 10.38 -5.33 -42.55
C SER A 78 10.24 -6.04 -41.21
N TRP A 79 9.01 -6.36 -40.81
CA TRP A 79 8.77 -7.13 -39.59
C TRP A 79 7.76 -8.24 -39.85
N LYS A 80 7.88 -9.29 -39.05
CA LYS A 80 7.08 -10.49 -39.09
C LYS A 80 6.79 -10.95 -37.67
N THR A 81 5.53 -11.06 -37.33
CA THR A 81 5.08 -11.55 -36.02
C THR A 81 4.47 -12.93 -36.19
N SER A 82 5.00 -13.88 -35.44
CA SER A 82 4.54 -15.26 -35.40
C SER A 82 4.00 -15.59 -34.01
N SER A 83 2.91 -16.34 -33.97
CA SER A 83 2.35 -16.92 -32.73
C SER A 83 2.43 -18.43 -32.86
N ASN A 84 3.18 -19.09 -31.98
CA ASN A 84 3.45 -20.53 -32.01
C ASN A 84 3.97 -20.99 -33.40
N GLY A 85 4.85 -20.19 -34.01
CA GLY A 85 5.45 -20.44 -35.33
C GLY A 85 4.54 -20.19 -36.53
N VAL A 86 3.26 -19.83 -36.31
CA VAL A 86 2.34 -19.43 -37.38
C VAL A 86 2.42 -17.93 -37.57
N VAL A 87 2.73 -17.49 -38.79
CA VAL A 87 2.80 -16.06 -39.15
C VAL A 87 1.40 -15.47 -39.07
N GLN A 88 1.24 -14.47 -38.21
CA GLN A 88 -0.05 -13.81 -37.98
C GLN A 88 -0.09 -12.42 -38.64
N ALA A 89 1.03 -11.70 -38.62
CA ALA A 89 1.12 -10.37 -39.22
C ALA A 89 2.51 -10.12 -39.82
N THR A 90 2.55 -9.30 -40.86
CA THR A 90 3.78 -8.81 -41.51
C THR A 90 3.57 -7.37 -41.92
N GLY A 91 4.62 -6.56 -41.85
CA GLY A 91 4.58 -5.17 -42.29
C GLY A 91 5.93 -4.67 -42.74
N VAL A 92 5.93 -3.49 -43.36
CA VAL A 92 7.13 -2.79 -43.81
C VAL A 92 7.01 -1.33 -43.42
N VAL A 93 8.10 -0.75 -42.92
CA VAL A 93 8.24 0.66 -42.57
C VAL A 93 9.40 1.22 -43.38
N GLU A 94 9.14 2.27 -44.16
CA GLU A 94 10.19 2.97 -44.91
C GLU A 94 10.91 3.96 -43.99
N LEU A 95 12.23 3.82 -43.87
CA LEU A 95 13.10 4.69 -43.10
C LEU A 95 13.53 5.86 -43.98
N VAL A 96 12.64 6.82 -44.20
CA VAL A 96 12.91 8.02 -45.01
C VAL A 96 13.61 9.09 -44.17
N GLU A 97 14.53 9.85 -44.80
CA GLU A 97 15.47 10.86 -44.25
C GLU A 97 14.86 11.97 -43.34
N HIS A 98 13.55 11.99 -43.11
CA HIS A 98 12.84 12.96 -42.26
C HIS A 98 12.08 12.36 -41.08
N ASN A 99 12.08 11.03 -40.92
CA ASN A 99 11.51 10.38 -39.73
C ASN A 99 12.64 10.00 -38.75
N PRO A 100 12.47 10.27 -37.44
CA PRO A 100 13.38 9.72 -36.44
C PRO A 100 13.32 8.19 -36.48
N ILE A 101 14.48 7.54 -36.26
CA ILE A 101 14.60 6.09 -36.19
C ILE A 101 13.66 5.57 -35.08
N PRO A 102 12.72 4.64 -35.38
CA PRO A 102 11.73 4.22 -34.40
C PRO A 102 12.39 3.37 -33.31
N LYS A 103 12.16 3.74 -32.04
CA LYS A 103 12.61 2.95 -30.88
C LYS A 103 11.67 1.80 -30.55
N GLN A 104 10.43 1.89 -30.98
CA GLN A 104 9.39 0.89 -30.77
C GLN A 104 8.46 0.89 -31.98
N ILE A 105 8.02 -0.29 -32.40
CA ILE A 105 7.08 -0.44 -33.52
C ILE A 105 5.90 -1.34 -33.11
N LEU A 106 4.69 -0.96 -33.56
CA LEU A 106 3.52 -1.83 -33.48
C LEU A 106 3.64 -2.93 -34.54
N VAL A 107 3.68 -4.18 -34.11
CA VAL A 107 3.89 -5.36 -34.97
C VAL A 107 2.65 -6.25 -35.06
N GLY A 108 1.48 -5.65 -34.87
CA GLY A 108 0.17 -6.25 -35.10
C GLY A 108 -0.72 -6.30 -33.87
N GLU A 109 -1.99 -6.57 -34.11
CA GLU A 109 -3.02 -6.80 -33.10
C GLU A 109 -3.47 -8.27 -33.16
N PHE A 110 -3.59 -8.92 -32.00
CA PHE A 110 -3.86 -10.34 -31.90
C PHE A 110 -4.89 -10.63 -30.82
N SER A 111 -5.54 -11.79 -30.92
CA SER A 111 -6.38 -12.31 -29.84
C SER A 111 -6.20 -13.82 -29.75
N THR A 112 -6.19 -14.34 -28.52
CA THR A 112 -6.06 -15.78 -28.26
C THR A 112 -7.44 -16.38 -27.96
N PRO A 113 -7.91 -17.37 -28.75
CA PRO A 113 -9.25 -17.92 -28.55
C PRO A 113 -9.34 -18.95 -27.41
N LYS A 114 -8.21 -19.48 -26.93
CA LYS A 114 -8.17 -20.59 -25.96
C LYS A 114 -7.13 -20.36 -24.87
N THR A 115 -7.38 -20.96 -23.71
CA THR A 115 -6.42 -21.03 -22.61
C THR A 115 -5.24 -21.90 -23.02
N GLY A 116 -4.02 -21.44 -22.76
CA GLY A 116 -2.80 -22.18 -23.06
C GLY A 116 -1.60 -21.27 -23.20
N GLU A 117 -0.49 -21.90 -23.60
CA GLU A 117 0.77 -21.23 -23.84
C GLU A 117 0.86 -20.69 -25.27
N TYR A 118 1.31 -19.44 -25.39
CA TYR A 118 1.52 -18.75 -26.65
C TYR A 118 2.92 -18.15 -26.68
N ILE A 119 3.73 -18.60 -27.62
CA ILE A 119 5.05 -18.04 -27.91
C ILE A 119 4.85 -17.00 -29.01
N ILE A 120 5.08 -15.73 -28.67
CA ILE A 120 5.03 -14.62 -29.61
C ILE A 120 6.47 -14.32 -30.01
N GLU A 121 6.78 -14.56 -31.28
CA GLU A 121 8.08 -14.27 -31.86
C GLU A 121 7.93 -13.09 -32.83
N VAL A 122 8.76 -12.07 -32.63
CA VAL A 122 8.86 -10.95 -33.55
C VAL A 122 10.21 -11.03 -34.23
N THR A 123 10.19 -11.14 -35.56
CA THR A 123 11.38 -11.04 -36.41
C THR A 123 11.36 -9.70 -37.12
N VAL A 124 12.44 -8.95 -37.02
CA VAL A 124 12.66 -7.70 -37.73
C VAL A 124 13.85 -7.88 -38.66
N SER A 125 13.70 -7.43 -39.90
CA SER A 125 14.72 -7.51 -40.93
C SER A 125 14.91 -6.21 -41.69
N ILE A 126 16.17 -5.78 -41.83
CA ILE A 126 16.61 -4.70 -42.70
C ILE A 126 17.63 -5.28 -43.67
N ASP A 127 17.31 -5.21 -44.95
CA ASP A 127 18.13 -5.75 -46.04
C ASP A 127 18.52 -7.23 -45.80
N GLU A 128 19.80 -7.52 -45.52
CA GLU A 128 20.31 -8.87 -45.22
C GLU A 128 20.39 -9.19 -43.71
N SER A 129 20.18 -8.20 -42.85
CA SER A 129 20.21 -8.37 -41.41
C SER A 129 18.82 -8.74 -40.89
N SER A 130 18.74 -9.80 -40.08
CA SER A 130 17.51 -10.20 -39.39
C SER A 130 17.79 -10.51 -37.93
N SER A 131 16.96 -9.98 -37.04
CA SER A 131 16.98 -10.28 -35.61
C SER A 131 15.59 -10.74 -35.21
N SER A 132 15.50 -11.80 -34.40
CA SER A 132 14.25 -12.22 -33.79
C SER A 132 14.37 -12.29 -32.28
N ASN A 133 13.27 -12.00 -31.61
CA ASN A 133 13.12 -12.17 -30.18
C ASN A 133 11.76 -12.82 -29.92
N GLU A 134 11.72 -13.76 -28.98
CA GLU A 134 10.51 -14.48 -28.63
C GLU A 134 10.22 -14.34 -27.14
N ARG A 135 8.94 -14.22 -26.82
CA ARG A 135 8.48 -14.21 -25.44
C ARG A 135 7.28 -15.11 -25.27
N GLN A 136 7.32 -15.90 -24.20
CA GLN A 136 6.27 -16.82 -23.83
C GLN A 136 5.23 -16.12 -22.97
N TYR A 137 3.96 -16.28 -23.33
CA TYR A 137 2.82 -15.76 -22.59
C TYR A 137 1.83 -16.88 -22.27
N GLN A 138 1.16 -16.74 -21.13
CA GLN A 138 0.09 -17.63 -20.72
C GLN A 138 -1.26 -16.94 -20.94
N SER A 139 -2.16 -17.63 -21.63
CA SER A 139 -3.52 -17.17 -21.89
C SER A 139 -4.49 -17.86 -20.94
N PHE A 140 -5.34 -17.07 -20.27
CA PHE A 140 -6.33 -17.56 -19.31
C PHE A 140 -7.75 -17.10 -19.63
N SER A 141 -8.74 -17.84 -19.12
CA SER A 141 -10.12 -17.35 -19.13
C SER A 141 -10.27 -16.19 -18.15
N SER A 142 -11.19 -15.26 -18.43
CA SER A 142 -11.38 -14.06 -17.59
C SER A 142 -11.65 -14.38 -16.11
N GLY A 143 -12.29 -15.52 -15.80
CA GLY A 143 -12.56 -15.95 -14.42
C GLY A 143 -11.33 -16.47 -13.66
N ALA A 144 -10.24 -16.79 -14.35
CA ALA A 144 -9.04 -17.33 -13.72
C ALA A 144 -8.31 -16.31 -12.84
N SER A 145 -8.47 -15.01 -13.09
CA SER A 145 -7.87 -13.92 -12.29
C SER A 145 -8.32 -13.93 -10.82
N PHE A 146 -9.47 -14.55 -10.52
CA PHE A 146 -9.96 -14.71 -9.15
C PHE A 146 -9.33 -15.88 -8.39
N ILE A 147 -8.60 -16.78 -9.06
CA ILE A 147 -8.03 -17.97 -8.43
C ILE A 147 -7.11 -17.60 -7.25
N PRO A 148 -6.14 -16.67 -7.37
CA PRO A 148 -5.31 -16.27 -6.23
C PRO A 148 -6.14 -15.75 -5.05
N LEU A 149 -7.17 -14.93 -5.31
CA LEU A 149 -8.05 -14.39 -4.28
C LEU A 149 -8.84 -15.48 -3.55
N ILE A 150 -9.41 -16.43 -4.29
CA ILE A 150 -10.15 -17.57 -3.71
C ILE A 150 -9.24 -18.41 -2.83
N VAL A 151 -7.99 -18.66 -3.27
CA VAL A 151 -6.98 -19.38 -2.48
C VAL A 151 -6.67 -18.64 -1.18
N ILE A 152 -6.47 -17.32 -1.24
CA ILE A 152 -6.22 -16.49 -0.05
C ILE A 152 -7.38 -16.63 0.93
N ILE A 153 -8.62 -16.43 0.48
CA ILE A 153 -9.82 -16.47 1.35
C ILE A 153 -9.98 -17.86 1.97
N PHE A 154 -9.82 -18.92 1.17
CA PHE A 154 -9.96 -20.31 1.64
C PHE A 154 -8.88 -20.68 2.66
N LEU A 155 -7.61 -20.37 2.38
CA LEU A 155 -6.50 -20.63 3.29
C LEU A 155 -6.62 -19.79 4.56
N ALA A 156 -7.01 -18.52 4.46
CA ALA A 156 -7.16 -17.66 5.63
C ALA A 156 -8.26 -18.19 6.55
N ALA A 157 -9.40 -18.62 5.98
CA ALA A 157 -10.51 -19.17 6.74
C ALA A 157 -10.21 -20.55 7.38
N THR A 158 -9.35 -21.37 6.77
CA THR A 158 -9.04 -22.73 7.26
C THR A 158 -7.84 -22.76 8.21
N THR A 159 -6.79 -21.99 7.90
CA THR A 159 -5.54 -21.96 8.67
C THR A 159 -5.55 -20.93 9.79
N ASN A 160 -6.44 -19.92 9.73
CA ASN A 160 -6.40 -18.73 10.58
C ASN A 160 -5.04 -18.00 10.53
N MET A 161 -4.27 -18.15 9.45
CA MET A 161 -2.97 -17.52 9.23
C MET A 161 -3.03 -16.65 7.97
N VAL A 162 -3.23 -15.35 8.15
CA VAL A 162 -3.47 -14.41 7.05
C VAL A 162 -2.20 -14.21 6.21
N GLU A 163 -1.05 -14.10 6.85
CA GLU A 163 0.25 -13.82 6.22
C GLU A 163 0.67 -14.97 5.30
N LEU A 164 0.52 -16.22 5.78
CA LEU A 164 0.79 -17.40 4.96
C LEU A 164 -0.19 -17.48 3.78
N SER A 165 -1.46 -17.18 4.01
CA SER A 165 -2.49 -17.23 2.97
C SER A 165 -2.20 -16.22 1.86
N LEU A 166 -1.77 -15.00 2.21
CA LEU A 166 -1.34 -13.98 1.26
C LEU A 166 -0.11 -14.43 0.46
N GLY A 167 0.89 -15.01 1.14
CA GLY A 167 2.07 -15.57 0.48
C GLY A 167 1.73 -16.67 -0.53
N PHE A 168 0.80 -17.57 -0.20
CA PHE A 168 0.30 -18.58 -1.13
C PHE A 168 -0.48 -17.97 -2.30
N GLY A 169 -1.25 -16.90 -2.08
CA GLY A 169 -1.91 -16.15 -3.15
C GLY A 169 -0.93 -15.59 -4.17
N ILE A 170 0.12 -14.92 -3.70
CA ILE A 170 1.21 -14.39 -4.55
C ILE A 170 1.86 -15.55 -5.30
N PHE A 171 2.17 -16.64 -4.62
CA PHE A 171 2.79 -17.82 -5.24
C PHE A 171 1.92 -18.41 -6.38
N VAL A 172 0.62 -18.56 -6.15
CA VAL A 172 -0.33 -19.04 -7.17
C VAL A 172 -0.40 -18.07 -8.35
N GLY A 173 -0.46 -16.76 -8.10
CA GLY A 173 -0.41 -15.74 -9.15
C GLY A 173 0.86 -15.83 -9.99
N CYS A 174 2.02 -15.99 -9.35
CA CYS A 174 3.30 -16.15 -10.04
C CYS A 174 3.34 -17.45 -10.87
N CYS A 175 2.80 -18.55 -10.36
CA CYS A 175 2.69 -19.81 -11.12
C CYS A 175 1.80 -19.68 -12.35
N MET A 176 0.74 -18.88 -12.27
CA MET A 176 -0.13 -18.59 -13.41
C MET A 176 0.63 -17.76 -14.46
N VAL A 177 1.30 -16.68 -14.06
CA VAL A 177 2.07 -15.84 -15.00
C VAL A 177 3.21 -16.63 -15.65
N ALA A 178 3.97 -17.39 -14.86
CA ALA A 178 5.11 -18.17 -15.35
C ALA A 178 4.72 -19.46 -16.09
N GLY A 179 3.45 -19.88 -16.04
CA GLY A 179 2.97 -21.14 -16.63
C GLY A 179 3.55 -22.43 -16.01
N SER A 180 4.37 -22.32 -14.97
CA SER A 180 5.08 -23.43 -14.35
C SER A 180 5.26 -23.21 -12.86
N PHE A 181 5.30 -24.30 -12.09
CA PHE A 181 5.51 -24.23 -10.64
C PHE A 181 6.90 -23.72 -10.27
N THR A 182 7.93 -24.20 -10.97
CA THR A 182 9.33 -23.80 -10.73
C THR A 182 9.60 -22.37 -11.18
N GLY A 183 9.05 -21.95 -12.32
CA GLY A 183 9.08 -20.55 -12.77
C GLY A 183 8.37 -19.64 -11.77
N GLY A 184 7.16 -20.01 -11.36
CA GLY A 184 6.40 -19.23 -10.38
C GLY A 184 7.12 -19.06 -9.05
N PHE A 185 7.78 -20.10 -8.53
CA PHE A 185 8.58 -20.00 -7.31
C PHE A 185 9.78 -19.07 -7.49
N ARG A 186 10.49 -19.18 -8.62
CA ARG A 186 11.62 -18.30 -8.95
C ARG A 186 11.16 -16.85 -9.06
N ASP A 187 10.09 -16.59 -9.79
CA ASP A 187 9.60 -15.24 -10.06
C ASP A 187 9.03 -14.59 -8.81
N MET A 188 8.31 -15.36 -7.97
CA MET A 188 7.86 -14.90 -6.66
C MET A 188 9.04 -14.31 -5.85
N LEU A 189 10.17 -15.02 -5.78
CA LEU A 189 11.33 -14.59 -5.00
C LEU A 189 12.15 -13.49 -5.70
N ALA A 190 12.51 -13.72 -6.96
CA ALA A 190 13.50 -12.92 -7.68
C ALA A 190 12.92 -11.68 -8.36
N VAL A 191 11.64 -11.72 -8.72
CA VAL A 191 10.97 -10.60 -9.39
C VAL A 191 10.10 -9.88 -8.36
N TYR A 192 9.02 -10.51 -7.89
CA TYR A 192 8.00 -9.79 -7.13
C TYR A 192 8.45 -9.40 -5.72
N ILE A 193 8.96 -10.35 -4.91
CA ILE A 193 9.41 -10.05 -3.55
C ILE A 193 10.66 -9.16 -3.56
N LEU A 194 11.64 -9.50 -4.40
CA LEU A 194 12.90 -8.74 -4.44
C LEU A 194 12.67 -7.29 -4.92
N GLN A 195 11.89 -7.07 -5.98
CA GLN A 195 11.61 -5.72 -6.45
C GLN A 195 10.76 -4.94 -5.45
N ALA A 196 9.78 -5.59 -4.82
CA ALA A 196 8.99 -4.95 -3.76
C ALA A 196 9.85 -4.54 -2.56
N LEU A 197 10.86 -5.34 -2.19
CA LEU A 197 11.79 -5.04 -1.09
C LEU A 197 12.84 -3.99 -1.47
N ALA A 198 13.26 -3.96 -2.74
CA ALA A 198 14.22 -2.99 -3.28
C ALA A 198 13.58 -1.64 -3.63
N ASN A 199 12.25 -1.55 -3.67
CA ASN A 199 11.53 -0.33 -3.94
C ASN A 199 11.65 0.65 -2.76
N GLU A 200 12.12 1.86 -3.04
CA GLU A 200 12.38 2.89 -2.04
C GLU A 200 11.08 3.38 -1.37
N ASP A 201 10.01 3.59 -2.15
CA ASP A 201 8.70 4.04 -1.66
C ASP A 201 8.09 3.04 -0.67
N HIS A 202 8.19 1.74 -0.98
CA HIS A 202 7.79 0.68 -0.05
C HIS A 202 8.61 0.71 1.24
N GLY A 203 9.91 1.04 1.15
CA GLY A 203 10.78 1.25 2.31
C GLY A 203 10.32 2.40 3.20
N TYR A 204 9.93 3.54 2.61
CA TYR A 204 9.34 4.66 3.35
C TYR A 204 8.07 4.25 4.10
N VAL A 205 7.16 3.54 3.43
CA VAL A 205 5.91 3.05 4.04
C VAL A 205 6.19 2.06 5.17
N PHE A 206 7.13 1.14 4.98
CA PHE A 206 7.52 0.18 6.01
C PHE A 206 8.07 0.86 7.27
N LEU A 207 8.98 1.83 7.11
CA LEU A 207 9.55 2.59 8.22
C LEU A 207 8.48 3.43 8.94
N PHE A 208 7.58 4.05 8.19
CA PHE A 208 6.42 4.76 8.73
C PHE A 208 5.58 3.85 9.65
N ILE A 209 5.18 2.67 9.17
CA ILE A 209 4.39 1.69 9.96
C ILE A 209 5.17 1.25 11.20
N LEU A 210 6.48 1.01 11.07
CA LEU A 210 7.35 0.62 12.19
C LEU A 210 7.38 1.69 13.30
N PHE A 211 7.60 2.95 12.95
CA PHE A 211 7.61 4.05 13.93
C PHE A 211 6.23 4.28 14.53
N MET A 212 5.17 4.13 13.74
CA MET A 212 3.80 4.25 14.21
C MET A 212 3.47 3.15 15.24
N ALA A 213 3.80 1.90 14.95
CA ALA A 213 3.64 0.78 15.89
C ALA A 213 4.46 0.99 17.17
N GLY A 214 5.68 1.52 17.06
CA GLY A 214 6.51 1.90 18.20
C GLY A 214 5.88 2.99 19.07
N LEU A 215 5.35 4.05 18.45
CA LEU A 215 4.63 5.13 19.14
C LEU A 215 3.44 4.58 19.92
N VAL A 216 2.63 3.73 19.28
CA VAL A 216 1.48 3.08 19.92
C VAL A 216 1.95 2.25 21.11
N GLY A 217 2.94 1.37 20.91
CA GLY A 217 3.46 0.51 21.97
C GLY A 217 3.95 1.30 23.20
N ILE A 218 4.56 2.45 23.01
CA ILE A 218 4.99 3.33 24.11
C ILE A 218 3.79 3.99 24.80
N ILE A 219 2.77 4.41 24.05
CA ILE A 219 1.53 4.96 24.62
C ILE A 219 0.83 3.91 25.49
N GLU A 220 0.79 2.65 25.07
CA GLU A 220 0.25 1.56 25.89
C GLU A 220 1.04 1.41 27.18
N LYS A 221 2.37 1.33 27.07
CA LYS A 221 3.26 1.09 28.20
C LYS A 221 3.31 2.24 29.21
N SER A 222 3.14 3.48 28.73
CA SER A 222 3.11 4.69 29.56
C SER A 222 1.82 4.84 30.40
N GLY A 223 0.84 3.94 30.23
CA GLY A 223 -0.45 4.05 30.90
C GLY A 223 -1.32 5.19 30.35
N GLY A 224 -0.98 5.73 29.17
CA GLY A 224 -1.78 6.75 28.49
C GLY A 224 -3.21 6.26 28.21
N LEU A 225 -3.35 4.97 27.87
CA LEU A 225 -4.63 4.31 27.65
C LEU A 225 -5.49 4.29 28.92
N SER A 226 -4.94 3.83 30.04
CA SER A 226 -5.67 3.83 31.31
C SER A 226 -6.04 5.26 31.73
N GLY A 227 -5.17 6.23 31.44
CA GLY A 227 -5.45 7.65 31.67
C GLY A 227 -6.63 8.19 30.87
N ILE A 228 -6.75 7.80 29.58
CA ILE A 228 -7.90 8.22 28.75
C ILE A 228 -9.20 7.63 29.27
N THR A 229 -9.20 6.36 29.72
CA THR A 229 -10.35 5.71 30.33
C THR A 229 -10.87 6.47 31.54
N VAL A 230 -9.97 6.86 32.45
CA VAL A 230 -10.32 7.65 33.64
C VAL A 230 -10.89 9.01 33.26
N ALA A 231 -10.34 9.66 32.23
CA ALA A 231 -10.85 10.94 31.75
C ALA A 231 -12.29 10.78 31.18
N LEU A 232 -12.51 9.73 30.40
CA LEU A 232 -13.78 9.42 29.75
C LEU A 232 -14.87 8.99 30.73
N GLN A 233 -14.51 8.40 31.88
CA GLN A 233 -15.45 7.98 32.92
C GLN A 233 -16.41 9.10 33.35
N SER A 234 -15.92 10.35 33.44
CA SER A 234 -16.72 11.51 33.86
C SER A 234 -17.88 11.84 32.90
N PHE A 235 -17.80 11.43 31.64
CA PHE A 235 -18.83 11.65 30.61
C PHE A 235 -19.91 10.56 30.61
N VAL A 236 -19.63 9.41 31.24
CA VAL A 236 -20.55 8.26 31.25
C VAL A 236 -21.55 8.39 32.40
N LYS A 237 -22.77 8.87 32.09
CA LYS A 237 -23.86 9.07 33.07
C LYS A 237 -25.07 8.16 32.85
N SER A 238 -25.16 7.54 31.68
CA SER A 238 -26.28 6.73 31.20
C SER A 238 -25.81 5.75 30.12
N THR A 239 -26.64 4.75 29.81
CA THR A 239 -26.41 3.79 28.71
C THR A 239 -26.15 4.46 27.36
N ARG A 240 -26.91 5.53 27.03
CA ARG A 240 -26.69 6.29 25.77
C ARG A 240 -25.36 7.03 25.77
N THR A 241 -25.02 7.69 26.86
CA THR A 241 -23.74 8.39 26.98
C THR A 241 -22.55 7.43 27.03
N ALA A 242 -22.71 6.21 27.57
CA ALA A 242 -21.67 5.19 27.53
C ALA A 242 -21.34 4.76 26.10
N GLN A 243 -22.37 4.51 25.30
CA GLN A 243 -22.22 4.18 23.87
C GLN A 243 -21.65 5.35 23.08
N ALA A 244 -22.15 6.57 23.31
CA ALA A 244 -21.63 7.77 22.65
C ALA A 244 -20.15 8.02 23.01
N THR A 245 -19.79 7.87 24.29
CA THR A 245 -18.39 7.98 24.74
C THR A 245 -17.52 6.92 24.08
N SER A 246 -18.04 5.71 23.87
CA SER A 246 -17.31 4.64 23.17
C SER A 246 -17.08 4.97 21.70
N PHE A 247 -18.09 5.51 21.03
CA PHE A 247 -17.97 6.01 19.67
C PHE A 247 -16.95 7.16 19.57
N PHE A 248 -17.03 8.16 20.45
CA PHE A 248 -16.06 9.27 20.47
C PHE A 248 -14.65 8.81 20.83
N ALA A 249 -14.49 7.83 21.72
CA ALA A 249 -13.19 7.22 21.98
C ALA A 249 -12.60 6.63 20.69
N GLY A 250 -13.41 5.89 19.92
CA GLY A 250 -12.98 5.40 18.61
C GLY A 250 -12.62 6.52 17.63
N LEU A 251 -13.38 7.62 17.59
CA LEU A 251 -13.04 8.76 16.73
C LEU A 251 -11.73 9.46 17.13
N ILE A 252 -11.39 9.49 18.42
CA ILE A 252 -10.15 10.10 18.91
C ILE A 252 -8.93 9.23 18.55
N ILE A 253 -9.10 7.91 18.54
CA ILE A 253 -8.04 6.93 18.23
C ILE A 253 -8.07 6.61 16.73
N PHE A 254 -8.07 7.64 15.90
CA PHE A 254 -8.26 7.47 14.46
C PHE A 254 -7.03 6.98 13.70
N PHE A 255 -5.86 7.08 14.33
CA PHE A 255 -4.58 6.95 13.66
C PHE A 255 -4.21 5.50 13.32
N ASP A 256 -4.86 4.51 13.95
CA ASP A 256 -4.62 3.09 13.70
C ASP A 256 -5.83 2.25 14.15
N ASP A 257 -6.30 1.34 13.31
CA ASP A 257 -7.50 0.52 13.53
C ASP A 257 -7.29 -0.61 14.55
N TYR A 258 -6.10 -1.22 14.60
CA TYR A 258 -5.76 -2.20 15.64
C TYR A 258 -5.69 -1.55 17.02
N SER A 259 -5.01 -0.41 17.12
CA SER A 259 -4.93 0.39 18.34
C SER A 259 -6.33 0.86 18.74
N ASN A 260 -7.14 1.32 17.80
CA ASN A 260 -8.52 1.72 18.08
C ASN A 260 -9.32 0.57 18.69
N THR A 261 -9.33 -0.60 18.05
CA THR A 261 -10.09 -1.75 18.54
C THR A 261 -9.62 -2.23 19.90
N LEU A 262 -8.30 -2.36 20.10
CA LEU A 262 -7.71 -2.84 21.34
C LEU A 262 -7.92 -1.83 22.49
N VAL A 263 -7.59 -0.56 22.22
CA VAL A 263 -7.64 0.50 23.23
C VAL A 263 -9.07 0.88 23.55
N ALA A 264 -9.87 1.28 22.56
CA ALA A 264 -11.24 1.71 22.80
C ALA A 264 -12.06 0.55 23.37
N GLY A 265 -11.84 -0.67 22.89
CA GLY A 265 -12.47 -1.88 23.43
C GLY A 265 -12.13 -2.10 24.90
N ALA A 266 -10.84 -2.16 25.26
CA ALA A 266 -10.42 -2.42 26.64
C ALA A 266 -10.77 -1.27 27.60
N ALA A 267 -10.62 -0.01 27.15
CA ALA A 267 -10.94 1.18 27.92
C ALA A 267 -12.44 1.30 28.21
N MET A 268 -13.28 1.09 27.20
CA MET A 268 -14.70 1.34 27.34
C MET A 268 -15.45 0.18 27.98
N ARG A 269 -14.92 -1.05 27.90
CA ARG A 269 -15.53 -2.25 28.50
C ARG A 269 -16.02 -2.07 29.94
N PRO A 270 -15.21 -1.62 30.92
CA PRO A 270 -15.69 -1.43 32.29
C PRO A 270 -16.78 -0.34 32.39
N LEU A 271 -16.71 0.70 31.55
CA LEU A 271 -17.66 1.82 31.56
C LEU A 271 -19.02 1.42 30.95
N THR A 272 -19.00 0.61 29.90
CA THR A 272 -20.19 0.06 29.25
C THR A 272 -20.83 -1.05 30.07
N ASP A 273 -20.02 -1.91 30.71
CA ASP A 273 -20.52 -2.95 31.63
C ASP A 273 -21.25 -2.30 32.81
N ALA A 274 -20.71 -1.21 33.39
CA ALA A 274 -21.36 -0.45 34.45
C ALA A 274 -22.67 0.24 34.02
N SER A 275 -22.83 0.51 32.72
CA SER A 275 -24.00 1.15 32.13
C SER A 275 -25.00 0.18 31.48
N VAL A 276 -24.80 -1.13 31.71
CA VAL A 276 -25.69 -2.22 31.22
C VAL A 276 -25.81 -2.22 29.69
N VAL A 277 -24.69 -2.01 29.00
CA VAL A 277 -24.54 -2.19 27.55
C VAL A 277 -23.95 -3.58 27.28
N SER A 278 -24.44 -4.29 26.27
CA SER A 278 -23.91 -5.61 25.92
C SER A 278 -22.50 -5.51 25.32
N ARG A 279 -21.65 -6.52 25.57
CA ARG A 279 -20.31 -6.56 24.99
C ARG A 279 -20.34 -6.71 23.48
N GLU A 280 -21.36 -7.37 22.95
CA GLU A 280 -21.61 -7.51 21.51
C GLU A 280 -21.89 -6.13 20.88
N LYS A 281 -22.63 -5.26 21.58
CA LYS A 281 -22.87 -3.89 21.12
C LYS A 281 -21.64 -3.01 21.24
N LEU A 282 -20.87 -3.13 22.32
CA LEU A 282 -19.58 -2.45 22.42
C LEU A 282 -18.64 -2.88 21.28
N ALA A 283 -18.52 -4.20 21.04
CA ALA A 283 -17.70 -4.76 19.98
C ALA A 283 -18.13 -4.20 18.62
N PHE A 284 -19.44 -4.15 18.34
CA PHE A 284 -19.97 -3.51 17.13
C PHE A 284 -19.55 -2.03 17.03
N ILE A 285 -19.73 -1.22 18.09
CA ILE A 285 -19.39 0.21 18.04
C ILE A 285 -17.89 0.41 17.79
N VAL A 286 -17.05 -0.36 18.49
CA VAL A 286 -15.60 -0.27 18.38
C VAL A 286 -15.14 -0.69 16.99
N ASP A 287 -15.57 -1.84 16.50
CA ASP A 287 -15.25 -2.35 15.15
C ASP A 287 -15.73 -1.41 14.05
N ALA A 288 -17.01 -1.00 14.11
CA ALA A 288 -17.63 -0.10 13.14
C ALA A 288 -17.07 1.33 13.17
N THR A 289 -16.28 1.71 14.17
CA THR A 289 -15.58 3.00 14.20
C THR A 289 -14.14 2.86 13.72
N SER A 290 -13.46 1.76 14.09
CA SER A 290 -12.01 1.57 13.93
C SER A 290 -11.54 1.68 12.47
N ALA A 291 -12.00 0.79 11.59
CA ALA A 291 -11.60 0.82 10.19
C ALA A 291 -12.15 2.05 9.43
N PRO A 292 -13.43 2.46 9.62
CA PRO A 292 -13.97 3.64 8.94
C PRO A 292 -13.25 4.95 9.24
N ILE A 293 -12.89 5.21 10.50
CA ILE A 293 -12.19 6.46 10.83
C ILE A 293 -10.74 6.43 10.34
N ALA A 294 -10.04 5.29 10.45
CA ALA A 294 -8.69 5.14 9.92
C ALA A 294 -8.64 5.31 8.39
N SER A 295 -9.73 4.95 7.71
CA SER A 295 -9.86 5.14 6.26
C SER A 295 -10.17 6.59 5.85
N ILE A 296 -10.77 7.41 6.70
CA ILE A 296 -11.12 8.81 6.36
C ILE A 296 -10.10 9.81 6.90
N ALA A 297 -9.41 9.45 7.99
CA ALA A 297 -8.45 10.33 8.62
C ALA A 297 -7.31 10.66 7.65
N PRO A 298 -6.93 11.95 7.50
CA PRO A 298 -5.78 12.34 6.68
C PRO A 298 -4.43 11.77 7.14
N ILE A 299 -4.40 11.24 8.37
CA ILE A 299 -3.23 10.62 8.97
C ILE A 299 -3.71 9.33 9.64
N SER A 300 -3.29 8.18 9.12
CA SER A 300 -3.60 6.85 9.68
C SER A 300 -2.56 5.82 9.29
N SER A 301 -2.62 4.61 9.82
CA SER A 301 -1.73 3.50 9.44
C SER A 301 -1.86 3.08 7.96
N TRP A 302 -2.98 3.38 7.31
CA TRP A 302 -3.25 3.04 5.91
C TRP A 302 -2.73 4.07 4.91
N ILE A 303 -2.57 5.32 5.32
CA ILE A 303 -2.32 6.44 4.40
C ILE A 303 -1.04 6.26 3.59
N GLY A 304 0.04 5.76 4.20
CA GLY A 304 1.32 5.56 3.53
C GLY A 304 1.19 4.56 2.38
N PHE A 305 0.46 3.47 2.60
CA PHE A 305 0.24 2.45 1.59
C PHE A 305 -0.68 2.96 0.46
N GLU A 306 -1.77 3.64 0.80
CA GLU A 306 -2.69 4.18 -0.20
C GLU A 306 -2.03 5.24 -1.10
N ILE A 307 -1.25 6.15 -0.52
CA ILE A 307 -0.43 7.12 -1.29
C ILE A 307 0.57 6.39 -2.19
N GLY A 308 1.19 5.33 -1.66
CA GLY A 308 1.98 4.33 -2.41
C GLY A 308 1.36 3.96 -3.76
N LEU A 309 0.17 3.39 -3.67
CA LEU A 309 -0.56 2.90 -4.82
C LEU A 309 -1.04 4.02 -5.74
N ILE A 310 -1.52 5.13 -5.16
CA ILE A 310 -1.99 6.28 -5.96
C ILE A 310 -0.82 6.88 -6.75
N GLN A 311 0.33 7.08 -6.13
CA GLN A 311 1.51 7.64 -6.79
C GLN A 311 1.97 6.75 -7.95
N ALA A 312 2.06 5.43 -7.72
CA ALA A 312 2.45 4.48 -8.75
C ALA A 312 1.55 4.54 -9.99
N GLU A 313 0.25 4.77 -9.82
CA GLU A 313 -0.68 4.93 -10.95
C GLU A 313 -0.62 6.34 -11.57
N LEU A 314 -0.40 7.39 -10.78
CA LEU A 314 -0.19 8.75 -11.29
C LEU A 314 1.06 8.84 -12.15
N ASP A 315 2.15 8.17 -11.77
CA ASP A 315 3.40 8.14 -12.54
C ASP A 315 3.19 7.47 -13.90
N LYS A 316 2.41 6.38 -13.96
CA LYS A 316 2.01 5.73 -15.22
C LYS A 316 1.16 6.66 -16.09
N ILE A 317 0.17 7.34 -15.50
CA ILE A 317 -0.67 8.31 -16.23
C ILE A 317 0.17 9.46 -16.79
N LYS A 318 1.14 9.97 -16.01
CA LYS A 318 2.06 11.02 -16.44
C LYS A 318 2.94 10.57 -17.61
N ALA A 319 3.40 9.32 -17.59
CA ALA A 319 4.17 8.74 -18.69
C ALA A 319 3.35 8.62 -19.99
N LEU A 320 2.08 8.20 -19.88
CA LEU A 320 1.16 8.05 -21.03
C LEU A 320 0.65 9.39 -21.57
N HIS A 321 0.47 10.38 -20.70
CA HIS A 321 -0.08 11.69 -21.03
C HIS A 321 0.76 12.82 -20.43
N PRO A 322 1.94 13.11 -21.00
CA PRO A 322 2.87 14.11 -20.47
C PRO A 322 2.28 15.54 -20.46
N ASP A 323 1.32 15.83 -21.34
CA ASP A 323 0.63 17.13 -21.41
C ASP A 323 -0.58 17.23 -20.45
N SER A 324 -0.92 16.15 -19.72
CA SER A 324 -2.07 16.15 -18.82
C SER A 324 -1.76 16.85 -17.50
N THR A 325 -2.68 17.68 -17.03
CA THR A 325 -2.60 18.31 -15.70
C THR A 325 -2.82 17.31 -14.56
N ILE A 326 -3.31 16.11 -14.85
CA ILE A 326 -3.64 15.09 -13.86
C ILE A 326 -2.36 14.49 -13.25
N GLY A 327 -1.35 14.21 -14.08
CA GLY A 327 -0.07 13.64 -13.63
C GLY A 327 0.81 14.55 -12.77
N ASN A 328 0.45 15.83 -12.62
CA ASN A 328 1.17 16.80 -11.77
C ASN A 328 0.50 17.03 -10.41
N THR A 329 -0.49 16.22 -10.06
CA THR A 329 -1.15 16.29 -8.74
C THR A 329 -0.43 15.37 -7.75
N SER A 330 -0.21 15.79 -6.50
CA SER A 330 0.31 14.88 -5.46
C SER A 330 -0.69 13.77 -5.16
N ALA A 331 -0.17 12.55 -4.95
CA ALA A 331 -0.95 11.41 -4.47
C ALA A 331 -1.71 11.73 -3.16
N PHE A 332 -1.19 12.61 -2.30
CA PHE A 332 -1.90 13.06 -1.09
C PHE A 332 -3.15 13.89 -1.42
N SER A 333 -3.07 14.79 -2.41
CA SER A 333 -4.20 15.59 -2.86
C SER A 333 -5.29 14.72 -3.46
N VAL A 334 -4.91 13.76 -4.31
CA VAL A 334 -5.85 12.77 -4.85
C VAL A 334 -6.50 11.96 -3.73
N PHE A 335 -5.73 11.52 -2.73
CA PHE A 335 -6.28 10.85 -1.55
C PHE A 335 -7.35 11.70 -0.85
N LEU A 336 -7.08 12.99 -0.61
CA LEU A 336 -8.06 13.89 0.03
C LEU A 336 -9.37 13.99 -0.78
N GLU A 337 -9.28 14.04 -2.11
CA GLU A 337 -10.45 14.02 -2.98
C GLU A 337 -11.19 12.68 -2.94
N THR A 338 -10.49 11.56 -2.70
CA THR A 338 -11.14 10.25 -2.56
C THR A 338 -12.03 10.14 -1.32
N ILE A 339 -11.76 10.92 -0.26
CA ILE A 339 -12.46 10.84 1.02
C ILE A 339 -13.98 10.99 0.83
N GLN A 340 -14.43 11.92 -0.04
CA GLN A 340 -15.85 12.15 -0.28
C GLN A 340 -16.56 10.93 -0.91
N TYR A 341 -15.81 10.03 -1.56
CA TYR A 341 -16.31 8.83 -2.20
C TYR A 341 -16.24 7.59 -1.29
N ARG A 342 -15.74 7.71 -0.05
CA ARG A 342 -15.69 6.61 0.94
C ARG A 342 -17.05 6.39 1.60
N TYR A 343 -18.07 6.09 0.80
CA TYR A 343 -19.47 6.00 1.22
C TYR A 343 -19.69 5.04 2.38
N TYR A 344 -19.08 3.86 2.35
CA TYR A 344 -19.18 2.89 3.46
C TYR A 344 -18.72 3.50 4.79
N CYS A 345 -17.54 4.11 4.78
CA CYS A 345 -16.94 4.68 5.98
C CYS A 345 -17.79 5.84 6.52
N ILE A 346 -18.20 6.75 5.63
CA ILE A 346 -19.05 7.90 5.99
C ILE A 346 -20.39 7.41 6.54
N PHE A 347 -21.06 6.49 5.84
CA PHE A 347 -22.37 5.99 6.24
C PHE A 347 -22.30 5.22 7.56
N MET A 348 -21.25 4.43 7.80
CA MET A 348 -21.09 3.73 9.08
C MET A 348 -20.85 4.70 10.24
N LEU A 349 -19.99 5.71 10.08
CA LEU A 349 -19.75 6.72 11.10
C LEU A 349 -21.00 7.56 11.42
N VAL A 350 -21.87 7.77 10.42
CA VAL A 350 -23.18 8.43 10.60
C VAL A 350 -24.20 7.48 11.23
N PHE A 351 -24.18 6.20 10.85
CA PHE A 351 -25.12 5.19 11.31
C PHE A 351 -25.01 4.89 12.80
N ILE A 352 -23.81 4.89 13.37
CA ILE A 352 -23.59 4.63 14.81
C ILE A 352 -24.32 5.66 15.70
N PRO A 353 -24.17 6.98 15.52
CA PRO A 353 -24.98 7.98 16.23
C PRO A 353 -26.49 7.76 16.08
N PHE A 354 -26.99 7.44 14.88
CA PHE A 354 -28.41 7.14 14.66
C PHE A 354 -28.88 5.92 15.47
N LEU A 355 -28.06 4.87 15.54
CA LEU A 355 -28.28 3.69 16.36
C LEU A 355 -28.36 4.05 17.86
N ILE A 356 -27.40 4.84 18.35
CA ILE A 356 -27.30 5.22 19.76
C ILE A 356 -28.50 6.09 20.18
N ILE A 357 -28.87 7.08 19.35
CA ILE A 357 -29.99 7.98 19.63
C ILE A 357 -31.33 7.24 19.50
N GLY A 358 -31.49 6.47 18.42
CA GLY A 358 -32.71 5.72 18.14
C GLY A 358 -32.95 4.55 19.08
N GLY A 359 -31.90 3.99 19.70
CA GLY A 359 -31.99 2.83 20.57
C GLY A 359 -32.53 1.57 19.87
N ARG A 360 -32.42 1.52 18.53
CA ARG A 360 -32.96 0.45 17.69
C ARG A 360 -31.86 -0.51 17.25
N ASP A 361 -31.52 -1.45 18.12
CA ASP A 361 -30.59 -2.54 17.81
C ASP A 361 -31.23 -3.56 16.85
N PHE A 362 -30.42 -4.33 16.13
CA PHE A 362 -30.89 -5.32 15.15
C PHE A 362 -30.22 -6.70 15.31
N GLY A 363 -30.87 -7.72 14.76
CA GLY A 363 -30.31 -9.07 14.67
C GLY A 363 -29.89 -9.68 16.02
N PRO A 364 -28.78 -10.45 16.05
CA PRO A 364 -28.25 -11.04 17.27
C PRO A 364 -27.87 -10.00 18.35
N MET A 365 -27.42 -8.81 17.94
CA MET A 365 -27.06 -7.72 18.85
C MET A 365 -28.27 -7.23 19.66
N LEU A 366 -29.46 -7.14 19.04
CA LEU A 366 -30.70 -6.78 19.74
C LEU A 366 -31.05 -7.80 20.83
N VAL A 367 -30.86 -9.09 20.55
CA VAL A 367 -31.11 -10.15 21.53
C VAL A 367 -30.14 -10.02 22.70
N ALA A 368 -28.85 -9.82 22.42
CA ALA A 368 -27.83 -9.60 23.46
C ALA A 368 -28.17 -8.38 24.34
N GLU A 369 -28.50 -7.23 23.76
CA GLU A 369 -28.88 -6.02 24.48
C GLU A 369 -30.11 -6.21 25.39
N ARG A 370 -31.13 -6.93 24.92
CA ARG A 370 -32.31 -7.25 25.74
C ARG A 370 -31.96 -8.17 26.90
N LEU A 371 -31.13 -9.18 26.66
CA LEU A 371 -30.67 -10.09 27.72
C LEU A 371 -29.82 -9.36 28.76
N THR A 372 -28.94 -8.44 28.34
CA THR A 372 -28.15 -7.61 29.25
C THR A 372 -29.03 -6.74 30.14
N LYS A 373 -30.07 -6.11 29.57
CA LYS A 373 -31.02 -5.28 30.33
C LYS A 373 -31.90 -6.05 31.29
N VAL A 374 -32.34 -7.26 30.93
CA VAL A 374 -33.25 -8.07 31.76
C VAL A 374 -32.49 -8.87 32.84
N TYR A 375 -31.33 -9.43 32.49
CA TYR A 375 -30.60 -10.39 33.34
C TYR A 375 -29.26 -9.85 33.88
N GLY A 376 -28.88 -8.61 33.56
CA GLY A 376 -27.57 -8.06 33.94
C GLY A 376 -26.39 -8.77 33.25
N ARG A 377 -26.64 -9.42 32.10
CA ARG A 377 -25.64 -10.23 31.39
C ARG A 377 -24.66 -9.35 30.61
N THR A 378 -23.39 -9.29 31.01
CA THR A 378 -22.33 -8.62 30.22
C THR A 378 -21.30 -9.59 29.65
N ASP A 379 -21.38 -10.90 29.92
CA ASP A 379 -20.31 -11.86 29.61
C ASP A 379 -20.25 -12.38 28.16
N GLY A 380 -21.19 -12.00 27.28
CA GLY A 380 -21.18 -12.37 25.85
C GLY A 380 -21.45 -13.86 25.56
N GLY A 381 -21.84 -14.66 26.57
CA GLY A 381 -22.07 -16.10 26.46
C GLY A 381 -23.55 -16.52 26.56
N PRO A 382 -23.89 -17.78 26.21
CA PRO A 382 -25.24 -18.33 26.42
C PRO A 382 -25.52 -18.49 27.93
N GLY A 383 -26.07 -17.44 28.52
CA GLY A 383 -26.93 -17.45 29.71
C GLY A 383 -26.54 -18.39 30.86
N LYS A 384 -25.62 -17.94 31.70
CA LYS A 384 -25.54 -18.11 33.18
C LYS A 384 -24.18 -17.52 33.52
N VAL A 385 -24.13 -16.58 34.46
CA VAL A 385 -22.89 -15.93 34.92
C VAL A 385 -21.83 -17.00 35.16
N LYS A 386 -20.98 -17.18 34.16
CA LYS A 386 -19.63 -17.63 34.35
C LYS A 386 -18.87 -16.36 34.03
N ALA A 387 -18.31 -15.73 35.06
CA ALA A 387 -17.18 -14.86 34.84
C ALA A 387 -16.25 -15.63 33.89
N VAL A 388 -16.19 -15.19 32.63
CA VAL A 388 -15.33 -15.79 31.63
C VAL A 388 -13.91 -15.49 32.10
N SER A 389 -13.42 -16.40 32.94
CA SER A 389 -12.02 -16.77 33.11
C SER A 389 -11.59 -17.54 31.85
N GLY A 390 -11.83 -16.92 30.70
CA GLY A 390 -11.53 -17.45 29.38
C GLY A 390 -10.71 -16.42 28.67
N GLY A 391 -9.39 -16.55 28.82
CA GLY A 391 -8.38 -15.70 28.20
C GLY A 391 -8.54 -14.23 28.55
N GLU A 392 -7.99 -13.79 29.69
CA GLU A 392 -7.42 -12.43 29.66
C GLU A 392 -6.51 -12.42 28.44
N VAL A 393 -6.83 -11.57 27.45
CA VAL A 393 -5.83 -11.17 26.48
C VAL A 393 -4.76 -10.50 27.34
N VAL A 394 -3.74 -11.28 27.71
CA VAL A 394 -2.62 -10.79 28.50
C VAL A 394 -1.97 -9.77 27.58
N ASN A 395 -2.26 -8.50 27.84
CA ASN A 395 -1.57 -7.43 27.16
C ASN A 395 -0.15 -7.45 27.72
N HIS A 396 0.75 -8.11 26.99
CA HIS A 396 2.16 -8.24 27.36
C HIS A 396 2.85 -6.88 27.47
N ASN A 397 2.24 -5.84 26.88
CA ASN A 397 2.70 -4.47 26.91
C ASN A 397 1.94 -3.58 27.93
N ALA A 398 1.13 -4.19 28.81
CA ALA A 398 0.41 -3.45 29.84
C ALA A 398 1.38 -2.63 30.73
N PRO A 399 0.95 -1.44 31.19
CA PRO A 399 1.72 -0.64 32.14
C PRO A 399 1.93 -1.41 33.44
N SER A 400 3.05 -1.17 34.13
CA SER A 400 3.24 -1.67 35.50
C SER A 400 2.15 -1.10 36.43
N PRO A 401 1.77 -1.82 37.51
CA PRO A 401 0.73 -1.37 38.43
C PRO A 401 0.95 0.04 39.00
N ASP A 402 2.20 0.45 39.16
CA ASP A 402 2.60 1.74 39.73
C ASP A 402 2.74 2.87 38.68
N THR A 403 2.49 2.60 37.39
CA THR A 403 2.58 3.61 36.33
C THR A 403 1.45 4.63 36.48
N PRO A 404 1.75 5.95 36.49
CA PRO A 404 0.70 6.94 36.62
C PRO A 404 -0.16 7.00 35.34
N CYS A 405 -1.42 6.61 35.46
CA CYS A 405 -2.42 6.60 34.37
C CYS A 405 -2.87 8.02 34.00
N LYS A 406 -2.13 8.70 33.12
CA LYS A 406 -2.41 10.09 32.73
C LYS A 406 -2.74 10.20 31.25
N TRP A 407 -3.89 10.80 30.93
CA TRP A 407 -4.39 10.91 29.55
C TRP A 407 -3.44 11.66 28.60
N TYR A 408 -2.66 12.61 29.12
CA TYR A 408 -1.73 13.40 28.30
C TYR A 408 -0.53 12.60 27.77
N ASN A 409 -0.20 11.45 28.36
CA ASN A 409 0.85 10.55 27.85
C ASN A 409 0.47 9.94 26.48
N MET A 410 -0.82 9.94 26.16
CA MET A 410 -1.36 9.57 24.86
C MET A 410 -1.62 10.79 23.98
N ALA A 411 -2.36 11.77 24.51
CA ALA A 411 -2.83 12.90 23.72
C ALA A 411 -1.68 13.77 23.19
N VAL A 412 -0.65 14.03 23.99
CA VAL A 412 0.44 14.93 23.55
C VAL A 412 1.27 14.32 22.42
N PRO A 413 1.77 13.07 22.50
CA PRO A 413 2.49 12.47 21.38
C PRO A 413 1.68 12.40 20.07
N ILE A 414 0.37 12.10 20.15
CA ILE A 414 -0.50 12.06 18.96
C ILE A 414 -0.70 13.47 18.38
N VAL A 415 -0.97 14.48 19.21
CA VAL A 415 -1.12 15.86 18.73
C VAL A 415 0.18 16.36 18.11
N MET A 416 1.33 16.06 18.72
CA MET A 416 2.64 16.41 18.18
C MET A 416 2.93 15.68 16.87
N LEU A 417 2.58 14.39 16.76
CA LEU A 417 2.64 13.63 15.51
C LEU A 417 1.88 14.34 14.37
N ILE A 418 0.62 14.71 14.61
CA ILE A 418 -0.22 15.42 13.65
C ILE A 418 0.46 16.73 13.24
N ILE A 419 0.89 17.53 14.21
CA ILE A 419 1.57 18.81 13.96
C ILE A 419 2.83 18.62 13.12
N TYR A 420 3.68 17.63 13.43
CA TYR A 420 4.90 17.38 12.68
C TYR A 420 4.62 16.96 11.24
N ILE A 421 3.65 16.07 11.01
CA ILE A 421 3.28 15.65 9.65
C ILE A 421 2.77 16.84 8.84
N PHE A 422 1.81 17.61 9.37
CA PHE A 422 1.30 18.79 8.66
C PHE A 422 2.37 19.86 8.42
N TYR A 423 3.24 20.10 9.41
CA TYR A 423 4.37 21.00 9.26
C TYR A 423 5.31 20.54 8.14
N LEU A 424 5.65 19.25 8.10
CA LEU A 424 6.53 18.69 7.09
C LEU A 424 5.88 18.68 5.71
N LEU A 425 4.58 18.38 5.58
CA LEU A 425 3.86 18.47 4.30
C LEU A 425 3.90 19.89 3.74
N VAL A 426 3.63 20.89 4.57
CA VAL A 426 3.71 22.31 4.15
C VAL A 426 5.15 22.70 3.82
N TRP A 427 6.13 22.20 4.58
CA TRP A 427 7.53 22.49 4.35
C TRP A 427 8.04 21.86 3.06
N THR A 428 7.82 20.56 2.84
CA THR A 428 8.23 19.85 1.63
C THR A 428 7.55 20.44 0.39
N GLY A 429 6.26 20.77 0.49
CA GLY A 429 5.51 21.43 -0.58
C GLY A 429 6.08 22.78 -0.99
N LYS A 430 6.42 23.65 -0.02
CA LYS A 430 7.02 24.96 -0.31
C LYS A 430 8.45 24.90 -0.84
N THR A 431 9.19 23.86 -0.49
CA THR A 431 10.59 23.68 -0.93
C THR A 431 10.71 22.89 -2.24
N ASN A 432 9.59 22.42 -2.80
CA ASN A 432 9.59 21.70 -4.07
C ASN A 432 10.12 22.62 -5.19
N PRO A 433 11.05 22.16 -6.05
CA PRO A 433 11.53 22.91 -7.21
C PRO A 433 10.43 23.48 -8.12
N ASP A 434 9.27 22.83 -8.16
CA ASP A 434 8.13 23.24 -8.98
C ASP A 434 7.27 24.34 -8.30
N ALA A 435 7.61 24.73 -7.07
CA ALA A 435 6.85 25.70 -6.30
C ALA A 435 7.06 27.15 -6.81
N THR A 436 5.96 27.84 -7.13
CA THR A 436 5.98 29.19 -7.74
C THR A 436 6.04 30.35 -6.74
N GLY A 437 5.95 30.07 -5.44
CA GLY A 437 6.15 31.05 -4.34
C GLY A 437 4.87 31.77 -3.86
N ASP A 438 3.86 31.94 -4.71
CA ASP A 438 2.54 32.53 -4.39
C ASP A 438 1.42 31.46 -4.36
N GLU A 439 1.74 30.29 -3.82
CA GLU A 439 0.87 29.12 -3.90
C GLU A 439 -0.24 29.11 -2.85
N THR A 440 -1.44 28.72 -3.28
CA THR A 440 -2.58 28.43 -2.40
C THR A 440 -2.24 27.23 -1.50
N PHE A 441 -2.88 27.09 -0.34
CA PHE A 441 -2.69 25.92 0.53
C PHE A 441 -2.85 24.59 -0.21
N VAL A 442 -3.82 24.51 -1.14
CA VAL A 442 -4.05 23.31 -1.96
C VAL A 442 -2.87 23.03 -2.91
N GLU A 443 -2.27 24.06 -3.49
CA GLU A 443 -1.10 23.93 -4.38
C GLU A 443 0.14 23.49 -3.59
N ILE A 444 0.37 24.06 -2.40
CA ILE A 444 1.45 23.61 -1.50
C ILE A 444 1.30 22.12 -1.17
N MET A 445 0.08 21.68 -0.86
CA MET A 445 -0.19 20.26 -0.58
C MET A 445 -0.03 19.39 -1.83
N SER A 446 -0.37 19.92 -3.01
CA SER A 446 -0.17 19.24 -4.29
C SER A 446 1.30 19.11 -4.68
N ASN A 447 2.17 19.97 -4.17
CA ASN A 447 3.61 19.91 -4.38
C ASN A 447 4.35 19.16 -3.26
N ALA A 448 3.64 18.69 -2.22
CA ALA A 448 4.27 18.08 -1.06
C ALA A 448 4.75 16.65 -1.32
N ASP A 449 5.98 16.36 -0.89
CA ASP A 449 6.47 14.99 -0.72
C ASP A 449 5.84 14.38 0.54
N ALA A 450 4.86 13.52 0.33
CA ALA A 450 4.10 12.87 1.38
C ALA A 450 4.90 11.76 2.09
N TYR A 451 5.76 11.02 1.39
CA TYR A 451 6.55 9.93 1.99
C TYR A 451 7.52 10.48 3.03
N THR A 452 8.27 11.53 2.66
CA THR A 452 9.20 12.20 3.57
C THR A 452 8.46 12.78 4.77
N ALA A 453 7.33 13.47 4.55
CA ALA A 453 6.58 14.08 5.64
C ALA A 453 6.00 13.06 6.62
N LEU A 454 5.46 11.95 6.12
CA LEU A 454 4.93 10.87 6.95
C LEU A 454 6.04 10.18 7.75
N LEU A 455 7.16 9.85 7.11
CA LEU A 455 8.29 9.18 7.77
C LEU A 455 8.89 10.02 8.90
N TRP A 456 9.34 11.24 8.58
CA TRP A 456 9.99 12.10 9.57
C TRP A 456 9.00 12.60 10.62
N GLY A 457 7.73 12.81 10.24
CA GLY A 457 6.65 13.18 11.15
C GLY A 457 6.36 12.10 12.17
N THR A 458 6.22 10.84 11.72
CA THR A 458 6.05 9.68 12.61
C THR A 458 7.25 9.43 13.51
N MET A 459 8.47 9.55 12.97
CA MET A 459 9.67 9.43 13.77
C MET A 459 9.74 10.51 14.87
N ALA A 460 9.45 11.78 14.55
CA ALA A 460 9.41 12.87 15.53
C ALA A 460 8.30 12.68 16.58
N GLY A 461 7.13 12.19 16.17
CA GLY A 461 6.04 11.81 17.05
C GLY A 461 6.45 10.68 18.01
N ALA A 462 7.08 9.63 17.49
CA ALA A 462 7.57 8.50 18.28
C ALA A 462 8.63 8.94 19.28
N LEU A 463 9.58 9.79 18.88
CA LEU A 463 10.58 10.38 19.77
C LEU A 463 9.93 11.25 20.86
N THR A 464 8.84 11.95 20.53
CA THR A 464 8.06 12.70 21.53
C THR A 464 7.40 11.76 22.54
N ALA A 465 6.84 10.63 22.09
CA ALA A 465 6.30 9.60 22.97
C ALA A 465 7.39 9.04 23.90
N VAL A 466 8.57 8.73 23.37
CA VAL A 466 9.74 8.29 24.14
C VAL A 466 10.14 9.33 25.19
N ALA A 467 10.25 10.60 24.79
CA ALA A 467 10.61 11.68 25.71
C ALA A 467 9.59 11.83 26.84
N PHE A 468 8.29 11.79 26.52
CA PHE A 468 7.22 11.84 27.52
C PHE A 468 7.23 10.64 28.45
N TYR A 469 7.50 9.44 27.92
CA TYR A 469 7.64 8.23 28.72
C TYR A 469 8.81 8.34 29.71
N PHE A 470 9.96 8.87 29.31
CA PHE A 470 11.09 9.08 30.22
C PHE A 470 10.90 10.25 31.20
N MET A 471 10.17 11.28 30.80
CA MET A 471 9.78 12.40 31.68
C MET A 471 8.72 12.00 32.70
N GLN A 472 8.02 10.89 32.47
CA GLN A 472 7.09 10.32 33.42
C GLN A 472 7.88 9.77 34.60
N ASP A 473 7.97 10.58 35.66
CA ASP A 473 8.74 10.30 36.86
C ASP A 473 8.39 8.92 37.43
N HIS A 474 9.29 7.95 37.22
CA HIS A 474 9.19 6.63 37.81
C HIS A 474 9.54 6.77 39.29
N LYS A 475 8.51 6.65 40.15
CA LYS A 475 8.72 6.29 41.56
C LYS A 475 9.26 4.86 41.60
N ASP A 476 10.56 4.72 41.31
CA ASP A 476 11.46 3.61 41.69
C ASP A 476 12.91 3.78 41.16
N GLY A 477 13.28 4.94 40.60
CA GLY A 477 14.69 5.35 40.53
C GLY A 477 15.61 4.58 39.55
N HIS A 478 15.06 3.72 38.67
CA HIS A 478 15.86 3.05 37.64
C HIS A 478 15.29 3.29 36.23
N ILE A 479 16.09 3.97 35.40
CA ILE A 479 15.82 4.12 33.96
C ILE A 479 16.19 2.79 33.29
N ILE A 480 15.21 2.04 32.80
CA ILE A 480 15.46 0.83 32.01
C ILE A 480 15.71 1.26 30.56
N TRP A 481 16.97 1.53 30.23
CA TRP A 481 17.40 1.62 28.84
C TRP A 481 17.34 0.22 28.22
N PHE A 482 16.48 0.01 27.21
CA PHE A 482 16.37 -1.20 26.39
C PHE A 482 16.05 -2.49 27.17
N ASN A 483 14.75 -2.78 27.34
CA ASN A 483 14.31 -4.10 27.80
C ASN A 483 14.42 -5.16 26.68
N VAL A 484 15.63 -5.71 26.50
CA VAL A 484 15.91 -6.88 25.65
C VAL A 484 15.35 -8.18 26.27
N ASN A 485 14.88 -8.15 27.53
CA ASN A 485 14.40 -9.35 28.23
C ASN A 485 12.94 -9.72 27.92
N GLY A 486 12.20 -8.88 27.19
CA GLY A 486 10.85 -9.20 26.70
C GLY A 486 10.78 -10.36 25.69
N TYR A 487 11.91 -10.77 25.11
CA TYR A 487 11.96 -11.88 24.15
C TYR A 487 12.25 -13.26 24.77
N LYS A 488 12.56 -13.35 26.08
CA LYS A 488 13.00 -14.62 26.71
C LYS A 488 12.01 -15.28 27.67
N GLN A 489 10.83 -14.73 27.92
CA GLN A 489 9.87 -15.31 28.88
C GLN A 489 8.79 -16.22 28.26
N GLY A 490 8.97 -16.69 27.02
CA GLY A 490 8.08 -17.68 26.39
C GLY A 490 8.41 -19.16 26.67
N ALA A 491 9.46 -19.48 27.44
CA ALA A 491 10.00 -20.84 27.48
C ALA A 491 10.08 -21.55 28.85
N THR A 492 9.62 -20.96 29.96
CA THR A 492 9.73 -21.63 31.27
C THR A 492 8.55 -21.34 32.20
N VAL A 493 7.37 -21.89 31.90
CA VAL A 493 6.35 -22.20 32.93
C VAL A 493 5.70 -23.55 32.60
N HIS A 494 6.49 -24.61 32.73
CA HIS A 494 6.00 -25.96 33.03
C HIS A 494 7.03 -26.60 33.96
N GLN A 495 6.85 -26.40 35.27
CA GLN A 495 7.27 -27.34 36.32
C GLN A 495 6.89 -26.80 37.70
N SER A 496 5.82 -27.38 38.25
CA SER A 496 5.52 -27.73 39.65
C SER A 496 4.09 -27.39 40.03
#